data_AF-A0A952L4Z0-F1
#
_entry.id   AF-A0A952L4Z0-F1
#
_cell.length_a   1.000
_cell.length_b   1.000
_cell.length_c   1.000
_cell.angle_alpha   90.00
_cell.angle_beta   90.00
_cell.angle_gamma   90.00
#
_symmetry.space_group_name_H-M   'P 1'
#
loop_
_entity.id
_entity.type
_entity.pdbx_description
1 polymer ?
#
loop_
_entity_poly.entity_id
_entity_poly.type
_entity_poly.pdbx_seq_one_letter_code
_entity_poly.pdbx_strand_id
1 'polypeptide(L)' 'MNFQQLRSVREAQRRGFNLTEVAQALHTSQPGVSRQIR' A
#
# COMPACT_ATOMS: atom_id res chain seq x y z
N MET A 1 -0.38 13.07 -6.86
CA MET A 1 -0.58 11.98 -5.89
C MET A 1 -2.04 11.99 -5.46
N ASN A 2 -2.77 10.89 -5.64
CA ASN A 2 -4.20 10.80 -5.29
C ASN A 2 -4.42 10.17 -3.89
N PHE A 3 -5.65 10.19 -3.38
CA PHE A 3 -5.96 9.65 -2.04
C PHE A 3 -5.69 8.15 -1.88
N GLN A 4 -5.80 7.35 -2.95
CA GLN A 4 -5.46 5.92 -2.89
C GLN A 4 -3.95 5.70 -2.78
N GLN A 5 -3.14 6.51 -3.47
CA GLN A 5 -1.68 6.50 -3.34
C GLN A 5 -1.26 6.93 -1.92
N LEU A 6 -1.84 8.02 -1.39
CA LEU A 6 -1.57 8.47 -0.02
C LEU A 6 -1.96 7.41 1.03
N ARG A 7 -3.11 6.74 0.85
CA ARG A 7 -3.53 5.62 1.70
C ARG A 7 -2.52 4.47 1.66
N SER A 8 -2.00 4.15 0.47
CA SER A 8 -1.01 3.09 0.28
C SER A 8 0.33 3.41 0.95
N VAL A 9 0.80 4.65 0.81
CA VAL A 9 2.04 5.13 1.46
C VAL A 9 1.89 5.15 2.98
N ARG A 10 0.76 5.65 3.51
CA ARG A 10 0.48 5.66 4.95
C ARG A 10 0.47 4.25 5.53
N GLU A 11 -0.19 3.30 4.87
CA GLU A 11 -0.26 1.93 5.37
C GLU A 11 1.10 1.21 5.23
N ALA A 12 1.87 1.49 4.18
CA ALA A 12 3.25 1.02 4.05
C ALA A 12 4.12 1.48 5.22
N GLN A 13 4.03 2.74 5.64
CA GLN A 13 4.75 3.23 6.82
C GLN A 13 4.30 2.53 8.11
N ARG A 14 2.99 2.28 8.29
CA ARG A 14 2.45 1.56 9.47
C ARG A 14 2.86 0.09 9.54
N ARG A 15 3.09 -0.56 8.39
CA ARG A 15 3.49 -1.98 8.29
C ARG A 15 4.99 -2.18 8.07
N GLY A 16 5.82 -1.17 8.32
CA GLY A 16 7.28 -1.29 8.17
C GLY A 16 7.70 -1.62 6.73
N PHE A 17 6.98 -1.09 5.74
CA PHE A 17 7.18 -1.34 4.30
C PHE A 17 6.98 -2.80 3.86
N ASN A 18 6.35 -3.65 4.68
CA ASN A 18 5.92 -4.99 4.25
C ASN A 18 4.71 -4.90 3.30
N LEU A 19 4.95 -4.87 1.99
CA LEU A 19 3.91 -4.70 0.98
C LEU A 19 2.88 -5.84 0.93
N THR A 20 3.24 -7.04 1.40
CA THR A 20 2.29 -8.16 1.52
C THR A 20 1.26 -7.88 2.60
N GLU A 21 1.69 -7.37 3.75
CA GLU A 21 0.80 -6.96 4.84
C GLU A 21 -0.07 -5.75 4.46
N VAL A 22 0.50 -4.80 3.72
CA VAL A 22 -0.27 -3.65 3.20
C VAL A 22 -1.36 -4.12 2.25
N ALA A 23 -1.05 -5.06 1.36
CA ALA A 23 -2.02 -5.62 0.43
C ALA A 23 -3.19 -6.30 1.15
N GLN A 24 -2.88 -7.11 2.17
CA GLN A 24 -3.89 -7.72 3.04
C GLN A 24 -4.73 -6.67 3.77
N ALA A 25 -4.10 -5.63 4.34
CA ALA A 25 -4.78 -4.56 5.08
C ALA A 25 -5.68 -3.68 4.20
N LEU A 26 -5.32 -3.51 2.93
CA LEU A 26 -6.05 -2.70 1.95
C LEU A 26 -6.99 -3.54 1.06
N HIS A 27 -7.14 -4.84 1.35
CA HIS A 27 -7.97 -5.77 0.57
C HIS A 27 -7.65 -5.71 -0.94
N THR A 28 -6.37 -5.68 -1.28
CA THR A 28 -5.87 -5.61 -2.66
C THR A 28 -4.70 -6.58 -2.85
N SER A 29 -4.16 -6.66 -4.07
CA SER A 29 -2.98 -7.46 -4.37
C SER A 29 -1.69 -6.66 -4.10
N GLN A 30 -0.61 -7.35 -3.72
CA GLN A 30 0.69 -6.72 -3.52
C GLN A 30 1.19 -5.98 -4.79
N PRO A 31 1.03 -6.52 -6.03
CA PRO A 31 1.33 -5.76 -7.24
C PRO A 31 0.49 -4.48 -7.39
N GLY A 32 -0.76 -4.49 -6.91
CA GLY A 32 -1.63 -3.30 -6.88
C GLY A 32 -1.07 -2.21 -5.96
N VAL A 33 -0.63 -2.58 -4.76
CA VAL A 33 0.04 -1.66 -3.83
C VAL A 33 1.32 -1.09 -4.44
N SER A 34 2.16 -1.95 -5.04
CA SER A 34 3.40 -1.52 -5.68
C SER A 34 3.18 -0.47 -6.77
N ARG A 35 2.11 -0.61 -7.57
CA ARG A 35 1.71 0.37 -8.60
C ARG A 35 1.19 1.68 -8.01
N GLN A 36 0.55 1.65 -6.84
CA GLN A 36 0.05 2.85 -6.18
C GLN A 36 1.16 3.66 -5.51
N ILE A 37 2.25 2.99 -5.10
CA ILE A 37 3.42 3.64 -4.46
C ILE A 37 4.41 4.18 -5.50
N ARG A 38 4.50 3.53 -6.68
CA ARG A 38 5.25 4.05 -7.83
C ARG A 38 4.59 5.32 -8.39
#